data_AF-A0A7G2JXT6-F1
#
_entry.id   AF-A0A7G2JXT6-F1
#
_cell.length_a   1.000
_cell.length_b   1.000
_cell.length_c   1.000
_cell.angle_alpha   90.00
_cell.angle_beta   90.00
_cell.angle_gamma   90.00
#
_symmetry.space_group_name_H-M   'P 1'
#
loop_
_entity.id
_entity.type
_entity.pdbx_description
1 polymer ?
#
loop_
_entity_poly.entity_id
_entity_poly.type
_entity_poly.pdbx_seq_one_letter_code
_entity_poly.pdbx_strand_id
1 'polypeptide(L)'
;ENGTLKTNPIKGLVSAISVGIVDGQAVCDLEYVEDSAAETDMNVVMMEDGRMIEVQGTAEGEPFSHEELLTLLDLAKQGCNQIFIAQREALGL
;
A
#
# COMPACT_ATOMS: atom_id res chain seq x y z
N GLU A 1 -37.66 -5.10 -12.55
CA GLU A 1 -37.24 -3.93 -11.76
C GLU A 1 -35.91 -3.42 -12.30
N ASN A 2 -35.73 -2.11 -12.51
CA ASN A 2 -34.63 -1.52 -13.30
C ASN A 2 -33.25 -1.51 -12.62
N GLY A 3 -32.98 -2.38 -11.64
CA GLY A 3 -31.66 -2.56 -11.03
C GLY A 3 -31.00 -1.30 -10.45
N THR A 4 -31.77 -0.24 -10.18
CA THR A 4 -31.23 1.07 -9.80
C THR A 4 -30.95 1.12 -8.31
N LEU A 5 -29.69 1.43 -7.95
CA LEU A 5 -29.28 1.56 -6.55
C LEU A 5 -29.84 2.85 -5.94
N LYS A 6 -30.37 2.75 -4.71
CA LYS A 6 -30.95 3.90 -3.98
C LYS A 6 -29.88 4.89 -3.50
N THR A 7 -28.67 4.39 -3.26
CA THR A 7 -27.53 5.14 -2.74
C THR A 7 -26.24 4.60 -3.34
N ASN A 8 -25.17 5.38 -3.29
CA ASN A 8 -23.85 4.90 -3.66
C ASN A 8 -23.41 3.79 -2.65
N PRO A 9 -23.06 2.58 -3.11
CA PRO A 9 -22.62 1.51 -2.23
C PRO A 9 -21.14 1.59 -1.84
N ILE A 10 -20.35 2.46 -2.49
CA ILE A 10 -18.92 2.64 -2.22
C ILE A 10 -18.76 3.20 -0.81
N LYS A 11 -18.00 2.48 0.03
CA LYS A 11 -17.78 2.82 1.45
C LYS A 11 -16.62 3.79 1.66
N GLY A 12 -15.74 3.90 0.67
CA GLY A 12 -14.60 4.79 0.67
C GLY A 12 -13.58 4.41 -0.40
N LEU A 13 -12.57 5.25 -0.56
CA LEU A 13 -11.44 4.96 -1.44
C LEU A 13 -10.55 3.87 -0.86
N VAL A 14 -9.95 3.10 -1.77
CA VAL A 14 -8.96 2.04 -1.48
C VAL A 14 -7.68 2.34 -2.26
N SER A 15 -6.55 2.19 -1.59
CA SER A 15 -5.21 2.33 -2.17
C SER A 15 -4.37 1.11 -1.81
N ALA A 16 -3.42 0.77 -2.67
CA ALA A 16 -2.44 -0.27 -2.42
C ALA A 16 -1.06 0.20 -2.89
N ILE A 17 -0.01 -0.21 -2.20
CA ILE A 17 1.37 0.09 -2.57
C ILE A 17 2.32 -1.02 -2.12
N SER A 18 3.41 -1.21 -2.86
CA SER A 18 4.54 -2.05 -2.48
C SER A 18 5.58 -1.24 -1.71
N VAL A 19 6.19 -1.86 -0.72
CA VAL A 19 7.33 -1.33 0.05
C VAL A 19 8.31 -2.47 0.29
N GLY A 20 9.59 -2.17 0.47
CA GLY A 20 10.57 -3.19 0.82
C GLY A 20 11.90 -2.63 1.24
N ILE A 21 12.88 -3.51 1.44
CA ILE A 21 14.23 -3.14 1.85
C ILE A 21 15.20 -3.43 0.71
N VAL A 22 15.89 -2.39 0.26
CA VAL A 22 16.91 -2.45 -0.79
C VAL A 22 18.20 -1.87 -0.23
N ASP A 23 19.29 -2.65 -0.25
CA ASP A 23 20.60 -2.26 0.32
C ASP A 23 20.51 -1.71 1.77
N GLY A 24 19.64 -2.31 2.59
CA GLY A 24 19.40 -1.91 3.99
C GLY A 24 18.57 -0.64 4.17
N GLN A 25 17.94 -0.11 3.11
CA GLN A 25 17.06 1.06 3.18
C GLN A 25 15.63 0.71 2.83
N ALA A 26 14.68 1.28 3.57
CA ALA A 26 13.25 1.16 3.28
C ALA A 26 12.87 2.03 2.07
N VAL A 27 12.29 1.40 1.05
CA VAL A 27 11.89 2.02 -0.22
C VAL A 27 10.39 1.84 -0.44
N CYS A 28 9.75 2.86 -1.02
CA CYS A 28 8.34 2.89 -1.38
C CYS A 28 8.20 2.80 -2.89
N ASP A 29 7.17 2.07 -3.36
CA ASP A 29 6.87 1.90 -4.77
C ASP A 29 8.02 1.22 -5.53
N LEU A 30 8.38 0.00 -5.09
CA LEU A 30 9.48 -0.77 -5.66
C LEU A 30 9.28 -0.95 -7.17
N GLU A 31 10.27 -0.54 -7.97
CA GLU A 31 10.31 -0.86 -9.39
C GLU A 31 10.76 -2.32 -9.60
N TYR A 32 10.37 -2.96 -10.71
CA TYR A 32 10.62 -4.40 -10.96
C TYR A 32 12.09 -4.85 -10.81
N VAL A 33 13.04 -3.96 -11.11
CA VAL A 33 14.49 -4.25 -10.96
C VAL A 33 14.89 -4.32 -9.48
N GLU A 34 14.22 -3.54 -8.64
CA GLU A 34 14.40 -3.50 -7.19
C GLU A 34 13.69 -4.69 -6.54
N ASP A 35 12.50 -5.07 -7.03
CA ASP A 35 11.72 -6.23 -6.54
C ASP A 35 12.45 -7.56 -6.77
N SER A 36 13.16 -7.72 -7.90
CA SER A 36 14.00 -8.92 -8.17
C SER A 36 15.25 -9.01 -7.28
N ALA A 37 15.66 -7.92 -6.64
CA ALA A 37 16.86 -7.84 -5.82
C ALA A 37 16.54 -7.62 -4.33
N ALA A 38 15.29 -7.29 -4.01
CA ALA A 38 14.85 -7.00 -2.65
C ALA A 38 14.89 -8.28 -1.82
N GLU A 39 15.54 -8.19 -0.66
CA GLU A 39 15.58 -9.29 0.29
C GLU A 39 14.24 -9.47 1.01
N THR A 40 13.38 -8.47 0.94
CA THR A 40 12.04 -8.43 1.56
C THR A 40 11.14 -7.47 0.79
N ASP A 41 9.95 -7.94 0.42
CA ASP A 41 8.86 -7.15 -0.14
C ASP A 41 7.61 -7.19 0.76
N MET A 42 6.81 -6.14 0.71
CA MET A 42 5.52 -6.08 1.37
C MET A 42 4.51 -5.28 0.56
N ASN A 43 3.35 -5.88 0.33
CA ASN A 43 2.21 -5.25 -0.29
C ASN A 43 1.20 -4.86 0.80
N VAL A 44 0.77 -3.59 0.78
CA VAL A 44 -0.15 -3.04 1.78
C VAL A 44 -1.35 -2.43 1.08
N VAL A 45 -2.56 -2.82 1.52
CA VAL A 45 -3.83 -2.29 1.03
C VAL A 45 -4.54 -1.55 2.16
N MET A 46 -4.99 -0.32 1.91
CA MET A 46 -5.58 0.56 2.91
C MET A 46 -6.88 1.20 2.43
N MET A 47 -7.74 1.54 3.39
CA MET A 47 -8.85 2.48 3.20
C MET A 47 -8.41 3.90 3.54
N GLU A 48 -9.09 4.88 2.95
CA GLU A 48 -8.84 6.31 3.16
C GLU A 48 -8.98 6.78 4.61
N ASP A 49 -9.69 6.04 5.47
CA ASP A 49 -9.83 6.32 6.89
C ASP A 49 -8.68 5.77 7.74
N GLY A 50 -7.63 5.25 7.10
CA GLY A 50 -6.41 4.76 7.72
C GLY A 50 -6.48 3.31 8.20
N ARG A 51 -7.62 2.62 8.03
CA ARG A 51 -7.71 1.19 8.31
C ARG A 51 -6.98 0.38 7.22
N MET A 52 -6.24 -0.64 7.64
CA MET A 52 -5.61 -1.60 6.74
C MET A 52 -6.62 -2.70 6.36
N ILE A 53 -6.67 -3.02 5.07
CA ILE A 53 -7.46 -4.13 4.52
C ILE A 53 -6.59 -5.38 4.45
N GLU A 54 -5.36 -5.24 3.99
CA GLU A 54 -4.43 -6.35 3.76
C GLU A 54 -2.99 -5.88 3.98
N VAL A 55 -2.20 -6.75 4.58
CA VAL A 55 -0.76 -6.62 4.74
C VAL A 55 -0.17 -7.98 4.42
N GLN A 56 0.60 -8.06 3.34
CA GLN A 56 1.30 -9.27 2.95
C GLN A 56 2.78 -8.93 2.79
N GLY A 57 3.60 -9.39 3.73
CA GLY A 57 5.06 -9.25 3.65
C GLY A 57 5.73 -10.62 3.51
N THR A 58 6.73 -10.68 2.64
CA THR A 58 7.55 -11.88 2.42
C THR A 58 9.02 -11.49 2.58
N ALA A 59 9.74 -12.24 3.41
CA ALA A 59 11.20 -12.19 3.43
C ALA A 59 11.71 -13.28 2.49
N GLU A 60 12.15 -12.92 1.30
CA GLU A 60 12.75 -13.86 0.35
C GLU A 60 14.22 -14.16 0.69
N GLY A 61 14.91 -13.19 1.30
CA GLY A 61 16.26 -13.28 1.84
C GLY A 61 16.28 -13.42 3.35
N GLU A 62 16.80 -12.39 4.03
CA GLU A 62 16.87 -12.36 5.49
C GLU A 62 15.53 -11.95 6.13
N PRO A 63 15.15 -12.53 7.28
CA PRO A 63 13.95 -12.10 8.00
C PRO A 63 14.07 -10.64 8.47
N PHE A 64 13.04 -9.83 8.18
CA PHE A 64 12.94 -8.49 8.74
C PHE A 64 12.62 -8.51 10.24
N SER A 65 13.19 -7.54 10.95
CA SER A 65 12.89 -7.24 12.33
C SER A 65 11.52 -6.57 12.50
N HIS A 66 11.03 -6.53 13.75
CA HIS A 66 9.81 -5.80 14.05
C HIS A 66 9.90 -4.30 13.74
N GLU A 67 11.08 -3.70 13.94
CA GLU A 67 11.31 -2.27 13.68
C GLU A 67 11.28 -1.96 12.18
N GLU A 68 11.85 -2.85 11.37
CA GLU A 68 11.78 -2.77 9.91
C GLU A 68 10.34 -2.90 9.40
N LEU A 69 9.58 -3.87 9.92
CA LEU A 69 8.15 -4.01 9.59
C LEU A 69 7.38 -2.71 9.85
N LEU A 70 7.57 -2.10 11.03
CA LEU A 70 6.90 -0.84 11.38
C LEU A 70 7.32 0.32 10.46
N THR A 71 8.60 0.36 10.09
CA THR A 71 9.12 1.37 9.15
C THR A 71 8.47 1.23 7.77
N LEU A 72 8.38 0.00 7.26
CA LEU A 72 7.73 -0.27 5.97
C LEU A 72 6.23 0.04 6.00
N LEU A 73 5.54 -0.29 7.10
CA LEU A 73 4.11 0.05 7.26
C LEU A 73 3.86 1.56 7.31
N ASP A 74 4.73 2.33 7.97
CA ASP A 74 4.62 3.78 7.99
C ASP A 74 4.86 4.37 6.59
N LEU A 75 5.87 3.86 5.89
CA LEU A 75 6.16 4.25 4.51
C LEU A 75 5.00 3.95 3.56
N ALA A 76 4.41 2.76 3.66
CA ALA A 76 3.25 2.35 2.87
C ALA A 76 2.03 3.25 3.15
N LYS A 77 1.82 3.65 4.41
CA LYS A 77 0.76 4.59 4.78
C LYS A 77 0.97 5.96 4.14
N GLN A 78 2.20 6.46 4.13
CA GLN A 78 2.53 7.73 3.49
C GLN A 78 2.28 7.66 1.97
N GLY A 79 2.71 6.57 1.32
CA GLY A 79 2.47 6.34 -0.11
C GLY A 79 0.98 6.22 -0.46
N CYS A 80 0.21 5.45 0.31
CA CYS A 80 -1.24 5.36 0.13
C CYS A 80 -1.94 6.72 0.26
N ASN A 81 -1.50 7.58 1.18
CA ASN A 81 -2.05 8.93 1.30
C ASN A 81 -1.84 9.78 0.05
N GLN A 82 -0.69 9.66 -0.61
CA GLN A 82 -0.44 10.35 -1.88
C GLN A 82 -1.35 9.81 -2.99
N ILE A 83 -1.55 8.49 -3.04
CA ILE A 83 -2.49 7.87 -3.99
C ILE A 83 -3.92 8.35 -3.74
N PHE A 84 -4.38 8.43 -2.49
CA PHE A 84 -5.73 8.94 -2.20
C PHE A 84 -5.92 10.39 -2.68
N ILE A 85 -4.92 11.25 -2.55
CA ILE A 85 -4.96 12.62 -3.08
C ILE A 85 -5.12 12.58 -4.60
N ALA A 86 -4.26 11.83 -5.30
CA ALA A 86 -4.33 11.71 -6.76
C ALA A 86 -5.66 11.08 -7.25
N GLN A 87 -6.19 10.09 -6.53
CA GLN A 87 -7.49 9.50 -6.82
C GLN A 87 -8.63 10.52 -6.74
N ARG A 88 -8.65 11.36 -5.69
CA ARG A 88 -9.67 12.42 -5.56
C ARG A 88 -9.60 13.42 -6.71
N GLU A 89 -8.39 13.88 -7.04
CA GLU A 89 -8.18 14.81 -8.15
C GLU A 89 -8.66 14.21 -9.49
N ALA A 90 -8.30 12.96 -9.77
CA ALA A 90 -8.70 12.28 -11.00
C ALA A 90 -10.21 12.02 -11.10
N LEU A 91 -10.88 11.75 -9.97
CA LEU A 91 -12.31 11.48 -9.91
C LEU A 91 -13.17 12.74 -9.74
N GLY A 92 -12.56 13.90 -9.45
CA GLY A 92 -13.27 15.15 -9.14
C GLY A 92 -14.06 15.09 -7.82
N LEU A 93 -13.52 14.40 -6.81
CA LEU A 93 -14.11 14.24 -5.48
C LEU A 93 -13.66 15.30 -4.48
#